data_AF-A0A4D7YR45-F1
#
_entry.id   AF-A0A4D7YR45-F1
#
_cell.length_a   1.000
_cell.length_b   1.000
_cell.length_c   1.000
_cell.angle_alpha   90.00
_cell.angle_beta   90.00
_cell.angle_gamma   90.00
#
_symmetry.space_group_name_H-M   'P 1'
#
loop_
_entity.id
_entity.type
_entity.pdbx_description
1 polymer ?
#
loop_
_entity_poly.entity_id
_entity_poly.type
_entity_poly.pdbx_seq_one_letter_code
_entity_poly.pdbx_strand_id
1 'polypeptide(L)'
;MNIHHVENDKFLFLLNDLTAANWVSSIDIYRSDESLVDAFMEIHQVFLRRLDREEKGFLRSVGISELAKVLRGWILLYKRTLSLLRHQFPRLPATRDMIIAGFNWSETLKISAGGLLLIDHSSRYAEFWAERSIKTKDGYCSLSSRLAFVGSWAYNEYAQMVRKGDLLVLDGFSNGVTSYDMMILIKGINCSVEDFLYEIKKRDWRLERGDEKAIERLLKIYSDMNVTPRVYEL
;
A
#
# COMPACT_ATOMS: atom_id res chain seq x y z
N MET A 1 -15.31 -23.96 13.62
CA MET A 1 -16.21 -22.92 13.07
C MET A 1 -15.44 -21.60 13.06
N ASN A 2 -14.89 -21.19 11.91
CA ASN A 2 -14.21 -19.90 11.75
C ASN A 2 -14.24 -19.38 10.29
N ILE A 3 -14.96 -20.08 9.40
CA ILE A 3 -14.89 -19.85 7.95
C ILE A 3 -15.78 -18.67 7.53
N HIS A 4 -16.97 -18.52 8.14
CA HIS A 4 -17.90 -17.42 7.82
C HIS A 4 -17.41 -16.04 8.29
N HIS A 5 -16.62 -15.95 9.36
CA HIS A 5 -16.08 -14.66 9.83
C HIS A 5 -14.95 -14.14 8.95
N VAL A 6 -14.04 -15.01 8.50
CA VAL A 6 -12.89 -14.61 7.67
C VAL A 6 -13.30 -14.12 6.28
N GLU A 7 -14.36 -14.69 5.69
CA GLU A 7 -14.91 -14.22 4.41
C GLU A 7 -15.60 -12.86 4.54
N ASN A 8 -16.30 -12.62 5.66
CA ASN A 8 -16.95 -11.35 5.93
C ASN A 8 -15.91 -10.24 6.16
N ASP A 9 -14.86 -10.49 6.94
CA ASP A 9 -13.79 -9.51 7.18
C ASP A 9 -13.09 -9.11 5.89
N LYS A 10 -12.73 -10.07 5.02
CA LYS A 10 -12.11 -9.78 3.72
C LYS A 10 -13.01 -8.90 2.84
N PHE A 11 -14.31 -9.17 2.84
CA PHE A 11 -15.27 -8.36 2.12
C PHE A 11 -15.37 -6.93 2.69
N LEU A 12 -15.40 -6.78 4.02
CA LEU A 12 -15.43 -5.48 4.68
C LEU A 12 -14.15 -4.67 4.44
N PHE A 13 -12.98 -5.32 4.43
CA PHE A 13 -11.71 -4.68 4.06
C PHE A 13 -11.73 -4.21 2.61
N LEU A 14 -12.16 -5.06 1.66
CA LEU A 14 -12.31 -4.64 0.26
C LEU A 14 -13.24 -3.43 0.13
N LEU A 15 -14.39 -3.43 0.82
CA LEU A 15 -15.31 -2.30 0.78
C LEU A 15 -14.70 -1.02 1.36
N ASN A 16 -13.89 -1.13 2.41
CA ASN A 16 -13.14 -0.01 2.96
C ASN A 16 -12.08 0.50 1.97
N ASP A 17 -11.31 -0.36 1.33
CA ASP A 17 -10.32 0.04 0.33
C ASP A 17 -10.98 0.72 -0.89
N LEU A 18 -12.11 0.20 -1.36
CA LEU A 18 -12.90 0.82 -2.43
C LEU A 18 -13.40 2.22 -2.03
N THR A 19 -13.93 2.33 -0.81
CA THR A 19 -14.41 3.61 -0.26
C THR A 19 -13.27 4.61 -0.11
N ALA A 20 -12.12 4.16 0.41
CA ALA A 20 -10.92 4.98 0.55
C ALA A 20 -10.40 5.45 -0.81
N ALA A 21 -10.34 4.56 -1.80
CA ALA A 21 -9.90 4.90 -3.15
C ALA A 21 -10.81 5.94 -3.81
N ASN A 22 -12.13 5.83 -3.63
CA ASN A 22 -13.07 6.82 -4.13
C ASN A 22 -12.91 8.17 -3.42
N TRP A 23 -12.81 8.16 -2.09
CA TRP A 23 -12.56 9.37 -1.30
C TRP A 23 -11.27 10.06 -1.74
N VAL A 24 -10.16 9.31 -1.81
CA VAL A 24 -8.85 9.78 -2.29
C VAL A 24 -8.93 10.34 -3.70
N SER A 25 -9.70 9.73 -4.60
CA SER A 25 -9.86 10.22 -5.97
C SER A 25 -10.58 11.57 -6.05
N SER A 26 -11.39 11.92 -5.05
CA SER A 26 -12.22 13.12 -5.01
C SER A 26 -11.69 14.24 -4.10
N ILE A 27 -10.90 13.91 -3.08
CA ILE A 27 -10.46 14.88 -2.08
C ILE A 27 -9.43 15.86 -2.66
N ASP A 28 -9.62 17.13 -2.32
CA ASP A 28 -8.65 18.19 -2.57
C ASP A 28 -7.57 18.19 -1.48
N ILE A 29 -6.32 18.02 -1.88
CA ILE A 29 -5.15 17.98 -0.98
C ILE A 29 -4.74 19.37 -0.48
N TYR A 30 -5.23 20.43 -1.13
CA TYR A 30 -4.90 21.83 -0.80
C TYR A 30 -5.85 22.45 0.21
N ARG A 31 -6.79 21.67 0.77
CA ARG A 31 -7.57 22.06 1.94
C ARG A 31 -6.66 22.48 3.10
N SER A 32 -7.19 23.33 3.99
CA SER A 32 -6.50 23.66 5.25
C SER A 32 -6.24 22.39 6.08
N ASP A 33 -5.27 22.46 7.00
CA ASP A 33 -4.89 21.33 7.83
C ASP A 33 -6.10 20.79 8.62
N GLU A 34 -6.89 21.69 9.23
CA GLU A 34 -8.10 21.33 9.98
C GLU A 34 -9.14 20.65 9.08
N SER A 35 -9.48 21.28 7.94
CA SER A 35 -10.51 20.74 7.05
C SER A 35 -10.11 19.39 6.44
N LEU A 36 -8.83 19.18 6.18
CA LEU A 36 -8.32 17.91 5.66
C LEU A 36 -8.37 16.81 6.74
N VAL A 37 -7.97 17.14 7.97
CA VAL A 37 -8.02 16.20 9.09
C VAL A 37 -9.46 15.84 9.42
N ASP A 38 -10.37 16.81 9.51
CA ASP A 38 -11.78 16.56 9.81
C ASP A 38 -12.41 15.64 8.75
N ALA A 39 -12.21 15.95 7.46
CA ALA A 39 -12.72 15.11 6.37
C ALA A 39 -12.14 13.69 6.39
N PHE A 40 -10.87 13.54 6.80
CA PHE A 40 -10.25 12.22 6.98
C PHE A 40 -10.84 11.48 8.18
N MET A 41 -11.07 12.16 9.30
CA MET A 41 -11.65 11.54 10.49
C MET A 41 -13.08 11.05 10.23
N GLU A 42 -13.87 11.79 9.44
CA GLU A 42 -15.20 11.34 9.01
C GLU A 42 -15.15 10.02 8.25
N ILE A 43 -14.27 9.89 7.26
CA ILE A 43 -14.17 8.65 6.48
C ILE A 43 -13.54 7.51 7.30
N HIS A 44 -12.58 7.82 8.17
CA HIS A 44 -11.97 6.83 9.06
C HIS A 44 -12.99 6.23 10.03
N GLN A 45 -13.90 7.05 10.57
CA GLN A 45 -14.99 6.57 11.43
C GLN A 45 -15.94 5.62 10.70
N VAL A 46 -16.19 5.83 9.40
CA VAL A 46 -16.95 4.88 8.58
C VAL A 46 -16.24 3.51 8.52
N PHE A 47 -14.92 3.50 8.36
CA PHE A 47 -14.14 2.25 8.30
C PHE A 47 -14.16 1.49 9.61
N LEU A 48 -13.99 2.20 10.72
CA LEU A 48 -14.00 1.62 12.07
C LEU A 48 -15.35 1.00 12.39
N ARG A 49 -16.46 1.72 12.15
CA ARG A 49 -17.82 1.19 12.38
C ARG A 49 -18.11 -0.06 11.57
N ARG A 50 -17.65 -0.13 10.32
CA ARG A 50 -17.84 -1.33 9.47
C ARG A 50 -17.11 -2.55 10.00
N LEU A 51 -15.98 -2.35 10.67
CA LEU A 51 -15.17 -3.43 11.25
C LEU A 51 -15.54 -3.73 12.71
N ASP A 52 -16.60 -3.11 13.24
CA ASP A 52 -16.99 -3.15 14.65
C ASP A 52 -15.81 -2.78 15.58
N ARG A 53 -15.11 -1.71 15.22
CA ARG A 53 -13.96 -1.18 15.95
C ARG A 53 -14.27 0.23 16.43
N GLU A 54 -13.69 0.58 17.57
CA GLU A 54 -13.65 1.94 18.06
C GLU A 54 -12.29 2.58 17.82
N GLU A 55 -12.29 3.91 17.73
CA GLU A 55 -11.06 4.68 17.58
C GLU A 55 -10.27 4.62 18.88
N LYS A 56 -9.16 3.86 18.88
CA LYS A 56 -8.12 4.02 19.90
C LYS A 56 -7.46 5.37 19.59
N GLY A 57 -7.59 6.36 20.49
CA GLY A 57 -7.25 7.79 20.29
C GLY A 57 -5.82 8.16 19.86
N PHE A 58 -5.06 7.23 19.27
CA PHE A 58 -3.77 7.43 18.63
C PHE A 58 -3.78 8.58 17.63
N LEU A 59 -4.71 8.60 16.66
CA LEU A 59 -4.76 9.67 15.65
C LEU A 59 -5.07 11.04 16.29
N ARG A 60 -5.93 11.05 17.32
CA ARG A 60 -6.24 12.27 18.10
C ARG A 60 -5.07 12.79 18.92
N SER A 61 -4.07 11.95 19.21
CA SER A 61 -2.87 12.37 19.94
C SER A 61 -1.83 13.04 19.04
N VAL A 62 -1.95 12.91 17.70
CA VAL A 62 -1.07 13.57 16.74
C VAL A 62 -1.55 15.00 16.52
N GLY A 63 -0.63 15.97 16.53
CA GLY A 63 -0.97 17.38 16.26
C GLY A 63 -1.59 17.56 14.87
N ILE A 64 -2.61 18.42 14.75
CA ILE A 64 -3.38 18.61 13.50
C ILE A 64 -2.47 18.86 12.29
N SER A 65 -1.50 19.76 12.40
CA SER A 65 -0.61 20.08 11.28
C SER A 65 0.30 18.92 10.88
N GLU A 66 0.75 18.13 11.87
CA GLU A 66 1.52 16.93 11.62
C GLU A 66 0.68 15.86 10.92
N LEU A 67 -0.53 15.60 11.43
CA LEU A 67 -1.45 14.65 10.83
C LEU A 67 -1.82 15.08 9.40
N ALA A 68 -2.13 16.36 9.17
CA ALA A 68 -2.42 16.89 7.84
C ALA A 68 -1.25 16.70 6.87
N LYS A 69 0.00 16.89 7.33
CA LYS A 69 1.20 16.62 6.53
C LYS A 69 1.29 15.15 6.11
N VAL A 70 1.05 14.21 7.04
CA VAL A 70 1.02 12.77 6.74
C VAL A 70 -0.11 12.47 5.75
N LEU A 71 -1.31 12.98 6.00
CA LEU A 71 -2.48 12.74 5.16
C LEU A 71 -2.24 13.19 3.72
N ARG A 72 -1.61 14.35 3.51
CA ARG A 72 -1.25 14.79 2.15
C ARG A 72 -0.33 13.80 1.44
N GLY A 73 0.72 13.33 2.12
CA GLY A 73 1.62 12.34 1.52
C GLY A 73 0.95 10.98 1.29
N TRP A 74 0.05 10.56 2.19
CA TRP A 74 -0.74 9.35 2.06
C TRP A 74 -1.66 9.44 0.83
N ILE A 75 -2.38 10.55 0.68
CA ILE A 75 -3.24 10.82 -0.48
C ILE A 75 -2.42 10.83 -1.76
N LEU A 76 -1.26 11.49 -1.78
CA LEU A 76 -0.40 11.53 -2.97
C LEU A 76 0.10 10.13 -3.38
N LEU A 77 0.58 9.34 -2.43
CA LEU A 77 1.02 7.96 -2.70
C LEU A 77 -0.15 7.10 -3.18
N TYR A 78 -1.30 7.19 -2.53
CA TYR A 78 -2.47 6.40 -2.90
C TYR A 78 -3.02 6.82 -4.27
N LYS A 79 -3.05 8.11 -4.60
CA LYS A 79 -3.37 8.58 -5.97
C LYS A 79 -2.39 8.00 -7.00
N ARG A 80 -1.08 7.97 -6.70
CA ARG A 80 -0.05 7.42 -7.61
C ARG A 80 -0.23 5.92 -7.82
N THR A 81 -0.45 5.14 -6.76
CA THR A 81 -0.67 3.69 -6.86
C THR A 81 -2.01 3.35 -7.51
N LEU A 82 -3.07 4.15 -7.29
CA LEU A 82 -4.34 4.03 -8.01
C LEU A 82 -4.19 4.34 -9.50
N SER A 83 -3.39 5.35 -9.87
CA SER A 83 -3.11 5.65 -11.28
C SER A 83 -2.44 4.48 -11.98
N LEU A 84 -1.41 3.89 -11.34
CA LEU A 84 -0.75 2.69 -11.84
C LEU A 84 -1.72 1.52 -11.98
N LEU A 85 -2.56 1.28 -10.97
CA LEU A 85 -3.56 0.21 -11.02
C LEU A 85 -4.56 0.41 -12.16
N ARG A 86 -5.00 1.65 -12.38
CA ARG A 86 -5.87 2.03 -13.50
C ARG A 86 -5.21 1.82 -14.85
N HIS A 87 -3.93 2.16 -14.98
CA HIS A 87 -3.17 1.95 -16.20
C HIS A 87 -2.99 0.45 -16.52
N GLN A 88 -2.73 -0.37 -15.51
CA GLN A 88 -2.53 -1.81 -15.68
C GLN A 88 -3.83 -2.58 -15.92
N PHE A 89 -4.93 -2.13 -15.32
CA PHE A 89 -6.22 -2.83 -15.34
C PHE A 89 -7.35 -1.86 -15.73
N PRO A 90 -7.27 -1.20 -16.90
CA PRO A 90 -8.26 -0.20 -17.29
C PRO A 90 -9.64 -0.85 -17.43
N ARG A 91 -10.68 -0.12 -17.07
CA ARG A 91 -12.04 -0.51 -17.44
C ARG A 91 -12.23 -0.31 -18.95
N LEU A 92 -12.61 -1.38 -19.64
CA LEU A 92 -12.94 -1.36 -21.07
C LEU A 92 -14.39 -1.86 -21.26
N PRO A 93 -15.06 -1.58 -22.40
CA PRO A 93 -16.44 -2.00 -22.63
C PRO A 93 -16.69 -3.50 -22.43
N ALA A 94 -15.68 -4.35 -22.66
CA ALA A 94 -15.77 -5.81 -22.50
C ALA A 94 -15.35 -6.33 -21.11
N THR A 95 -14.82 -5.48 -20.23
CA THR A 95 -14.40 -5.91 -18.88
C THR A 95 -15.60 -6.01 -17.95
N ARG A 96 -15.60 -7.00 -17.05
CA ARG A 96 -16.60 -7.10 -15.99
C ARG A 96 -16.46 -5.94 -15.00
N ASP A 97 -17.60 -5.42 -14.57
CA ASP A 97 -17.68 -4.38 -13.54
C ASP A 97 -17.88 -5.00 -12.15
N MET A 98 -17.28 -4.35 -11.13
CA MET A 98 -17.50 -4.68 -9.73
C MET A 98 -18.61 -3.80 -9.17
N ILE A 99 -19.77 -4.41 -8.92
CA ILE A 99 -20.92 -3.75 -8.31
C ILE A 99 -21.12 -4.32 -6.91
N ILE A 100 -20.95 -3.48 -5.89
CA ILE A 100 -21.11 -3.86 -4.48
C ILE A 100 -22.02 -2.83 -3.82
N ALA A 101 -23.02 -3.30 -3.07
CA ALA A 101 -24.02 -2.44 -2.40
C ALA A 101 -24.71 -1.44 -3.37
N GLY A 102 -24.97 -1.86 -4.61
CA GLY A 102 -25.61 -1.03 -5.63
C GLY A 102 -24.71 0.04 -6.28
N PHE A 103 -23.43 0.10 -5.91
CA PHE A 103 -22.48 1.07 -6.46
C PHE A 103 -21.52 0.42 -7.46
N ASN A 104 -21.38 0.99 -8.66
CA ASN A 104 -20.46 0.51 -9.69
C ASN A 104 -19.05 1.09 -9.49
N TRP A 105 -18.25 0.39 -8.70
CA TRP A 105 -16.88 0.81 -8.37
C TRP A 105 -15.97 0.85 -9.59
N SER A 106 -16.18 -0.07 -10.54
CA SER A 106 -15.37 -0.12 -11.76
C SER A 106 -15.55 1.12 -12.62
N GLU A 107 -16.79 1.58 -12.75
CA GLU A 107 -17.10 2.81 -13.47
C GLU A 107 -16.52 4.04 -12.76
N THR A 108 -16.75 4.18 -11.45
CA THR A 108 -16.28 5.32 -10.67
C THR A 108 -14.76 5.44 -10.67
N LEU A 109 -14.05 4.34 -10.41
CA LEU A 109 -12.58 4.34 -10.31
C LEU A 109 -11.89 4.21 -11.68
N LYS A 110 -12.65 3.84 -12.72
CA LYS A 110 -12.18 3.53 -14.09
C LYS A 110 -11.24 2.32 -14.14
N ILE A 111 -11.44 1.35 -13.25
CA ILE A 111 -10.61 0.15 -13.10
C ILE A 111 -11.51 -1.09 -13.31
N SER A 112 -11.05 -2.07 -14.08
CA SER A 112 -11.78 -3.34 -14.25
C SER A 112 -11.99 -4.05 -12.91
N ALA A 113 -13.00 -4.93 -12.81
CA ALA A 113 -13.26 -5.69 -11.58
C ALA A 113 -12.02 -6.48 -11.11
N GLY A 114 -11.29 -7.08 -12.04
CA GLY A 114 -10.05 -7.82 -11.72
C GLY A 114 -8.97 -6.93 -11.12
N GLY A 115 -8.84 -5.69 -11.59
CA GLY A 115 -7.93 -4.70 -10.99
C GLY A 115 -8.38 -4.24 -9.61
N LEU A 116 -9.69 -4.07 -9.40
CA LEU A 116 -10.23 -3.67 -8.10
C LEU A 116 -10.06 -4.73 -7.01
N LEU A 117 -9.96 -6.01 -7.37
CA LEU A 117 -9.57 -7.07 -6.41
C LEU A 117 -8.13 -6.94 -5.91
N LEU A 118 -7.32 -6.07 -6.52
CA LEU A 118 -5.90 -5.84 -6.20
C LEU A 118 -5.66 -4.47 -5.55
N ILE A 119 -6.73 -3.78 -5.17
CA ILE A 119 -6.69 -2.41 -4.63
C ILE A 119 -6.06 -2.33 -3.24
N ASP A 120 -6.11 -3.43 -2.49
CA ASP A 120 -5.50 -3.61 -1.19
C ASP A 120 -4.00 -3.29 -1.25
N HIS A 121 -3.30 -3.69 -2.32
CA HIS A 121 -1.89 -3.40 -2.49
C HIS A 121 -1.61 -1.88 -2.56
N SER A 122 -2.45 -1.16 -3.31
CA SER A 122 -2.35 0.30 -3.45
C SER A 122 -2.62 1.01 -2.11
N SER A 123 -3.62 0.53 -1.37
CA SER A 123 -4.02 1.02 -0.04
C SER A 123 -2.90 0.81 0.99
N ARG A 124 -2.42 -0.44 1.11
CA ARG A 124 -1.39 -0.85 2.08
C ARG A 124 -0.05 -0.15 1.86
N TYR A 125 0.36 0.04 0.60
CA TYR A 125 1.63 0.74 0.32
C TYR A 125 1.62 2.18 0.85
N ALA A 126 0.51 2.90 0.69
CA ALA A 126 0.36 4.25 1.22
C ALA A 126 0.22 4.24 2.76
N GLU A 127 -0.59 3.33 3.31
CA GLU A 127 -0.83 3.19 4.75
C GLU A 127 0.48 2.93 5.51
N PHE A 128 1.31 1.99 5.05
CA PHE A 128 2.59 1.70 5.71
C PHE A 128 3.56 2.88 5.70
N TRP A 129 3.58 3.68 4.62
CA TRP A 129 4.36 4.92 4.61
C TRP A 129 3.81 5.93 5.64
N ALA A 130 2.49 6.06 5.76
CA ALA A 130 1.84 6.99 6.68
C ALA A 130 2.13 6.59 8.15
N GLU A 131 1.93 5.32 8.50
CA GLU A 131 2.24 4.80 9.83
C GLU A 131 3.70 5.04 10.22
N ARG A 132 4.62 4.77 9.29
CA ARG A 132 6.05 4.98 9.52
C ARG A 132 6.42 6.45 9.64
N SER A 133 5.71 7.33 8.93
CA SER A 133 5.92 8.79 9.01
C SER A 133 5.48 9.38 10.34
N ILE A 134 4.45 8.80 10.97
CA ILE A 134 4.04 9.18 12.33
C ILE A 134 5.04 8.63 13.36
N LYS A 135 5.56 7.41 13.16
CA LYS A 135 6.40 6.72 14.14
C LYS A 135 7.90 7.06 14.06
N THR A 136 8.40 7.61 12.94
CA THR A 136 9.84 7.79 12.71
C THR A 136 10.17 9.15 12.11
N LYS A 137 11.29 9.76 12.55
CA LYS A 137 11.76 11.07 12.06
C LYS A 137 12.05 11.08 10.55
N ASP A 138 12.46 9.93 9.99
CA ASP A 138 12.86 9.80 8.59
C ASP A 138 11.72 9.40 7.65
N GLY A 139 10.54 9.04 8.15
CA GLY A 139 9.46 8.51 7.32
C GLY A 139 9.01 9.50 6.23
N TYR A 140 8.93 10.79 6.58
CA TYR A 140 8.59 11.88 5.65
C TYR A 140 9.60 12.03 4.51
N CYS A 141 10.90 11.88 4.79
CA CYS A 141 11.96 12.12 3.82
C CYS A 141 11.92 11.13 2.64
N SER A 142 11.27 9.97 2.82
CA SER A 142 11.14 8.95 1.78
C SER A 142 10.02 9.20 0.76
N LEU A 143 9.14 10.20 0.96
CA LEU A 143 7.94 10.39 0.15
C LEU A 143 8.24 10.58 -1.34
N SER A 144 9.17 11.48 -1.69
CA SER A 144 9.53 11.78 -3.08
C SER A 144 10.10 10.55 -3.80
N SER A 145 11.01 9.83 -3.15
CA SER A 145 11.60 8.61 -3.69
C SER A 145 10.58 7.49 -3.83
N ARG A 146 9.64 7.36 -2.89
CA ARG A 146 8.54 6.38 -2.99
C ARG A 146 7.60 6.69 -4.15
N LEU A 147 7.25 7.96 -4.36
CA LEU A 147 6.44 8.39 -5.50
C LEU A 147 7.11 8.07 -6.84
N ALA A 148 8.42 8.30 -6.94
CA ALA A 148 9.22 7.95 -8.12
C ALA A 148 9.36 6.42 -8.31
N PHE A 149 9.35 5.66 -7.23
CA PHE A 149 9.45 4.20 -7.26
C PHE A 149 8.16 3.50 -7.71
N VAL A 150 6.99 4.08 -7.42
CA VAL A 150 5.70 3.58 -7.90
C VAL A 150 5.68 3.65 -9.43
N GLY A 151 5.44 2.51 -10.07
CA GLY A 151 5.51 2.36 -11.53
C GLY A 151 6.85 1.84 -12.04
N SER A 152 7.81 1.52 -11.17
CA SER A 152 8.96 0.71 -11.55
C SER A 152 8.55 -0.74 -11.81
N TRP A 153 9.31 -1.45 -12.65
CA TRP A 153 9.15 -2.90 -12.81
C TRP A 153 9.31 -3.65 -11.47
N ALA A 154 10.29 -3.27 -10.64
CA ALA A 154 10.55 -3.88 -9.35
C ALA A 154 9.36 -3.74 -8.37
N TYR A 155 8.70 -2.59 -8.35
CA TYR A 155 7.46 -2.39 -7.58
C TYR A 155 6.40 -3.46 -7.92
N ASN A 156 6.20 -3.71 -9.22
CA ASN A 156 5.19 -4.65 -9.71
C ASN A 156 5.55 -6.11 -9.43
N GLU A 157 6.80 -6.50 -9.66
CA GLU A 157 7.23 -7.88 -9.39
C GLU A 157 7.13 -8.22 -7.90
N TYR A 158 7.56 -7.31 -7.02
CA TYR A 158 7.39 -7.50 -5.58
C TYR A 158 5.93 -7.67 -5.21
N ALA A 159 5.06 -6.80 -5.72
CA ALA A 159 3.61 -6.89 -5.49
C ALA A 159 3.05 -8.25 -5.91
N GLN A 160 3.49 -8.78 -7.06
CA GLN A 160 3.07 -10.09 -7.55
C GLN A 160 3.55 -11.23 -6.66
N MET A 161 4.80 -11.20 -6.19
CA MET A 161 5.33 -12.21 -5.28
C MET A 161 4.53 -12.27 -3.98
N VAL A 162 4.21 -11.12 -3.39
CA VAL A 162 3.37 -11.05 -2.18
C VAL A 162 1.96 -11.58 -2.44
N ARG A 163 1.34 -11.18 -3.55
CA ARG A 163 -0.03 -11.63 -3.90
C ARG A 163 -0.14 -13.12 -4.14
N LYS A 164 0.88 -13.73 -4.78
CA LYS A 164 0.93 -15.18 -5.00
C LYS A 164 1.23 -15.97 -3.72
N GLY A 165 1.66 -15.28 -2.66
CA GLY A 165 2.10 -15.91 -1.43
C GLY A 165 3.52 -16.47 -1.51
N ASP A 166 4.27 -16.14 -2.55
CA ASP A 166 5.65 -16.58 -2.78
C ASP A 166 6.60 -15.93 -1.76
N LEU A 167 6.30 -14.70 -1.30
CA LEU A 167 7.13 -13.95 -0.37
C LEU A 167 6.26 -13.12 0.58
N LEU A 168 6.59 -13.13 1.88
CA LEU A 168 6.04 -12.20 2.86
C LEU A 168 7.13 -11.91 3.90
N VAL A 169 7.52 -10.65 4.00
CA VAL A 169 8.42 -10.15 5.04
C VAL A 169 7.63 -9.18 5.92
N LEU A 170 7.72 -9.37 7.23
CA LEU A 170 7.08 -8.53 8.23
C LEU A 170 8.13 -7.69 8.95
N ASP A 171 7.81 -6.45 9.28
CA ASP A 171 8.62 -5.60 10.15
C ASP A 171 8.41 -5.92 11.64
N GLY A 172 9.12 -5.21 12.53
CA GLY A 172 9.01 -5.39 13.99
C GLY A 172 7.63 -5.03 14.57
N PHE A 173 6.75 -4.42 13.77
CA PHE A 173 5.36 -4.15 14.13
C PHE A 173 4.39 -5.17 13.51
N SER A 174 4.89 -6.26 12.92
CA SER A 174 4.11 -7.26 12.19
C SER A 174 3.38 -6.72 10.95
N ASN A 175 3.86 -5.61 10.40
CA ASN A 175 3.34 -5.04 9.15
C ASN A 175 4.13 -5.57 7.96
N GLY A 176 3.47 -5.74 6.82
CA GLY A 176 4.14 -6.15 5.57
C GLY A 176 5.15 -5.11 5.10
N VAL A 177 6.40 -5.53 4.85
CA VAL A 177 7.45 -4.64 4.33
C VAL A 177 7.07 -4.18 2.92
N THR A 178 7.15 -2.87 2.68
CA THR A 178 6.85 -2.30 1.36
C THR A 178 7.93 -2.64 0.33
N SER A 179 7.57 -2.68 -0.94
CA SER A 179 8.51 -2.89 -2.06
C SER A 179 9.64 -1.85 -2.09
N TYR A 180 9.39 -0.62 -1.63
CA TYR A 180 10.44 0.41 -1.53
C TYR A 180 11.39 0.17 -0.36
N ASP A 181 10.87 -0.24 0.79
CA ASP A 181 11.72 -0.57 1.94
C ASP A 181 12.60 -1.79 1.65
N MET A 182 12.05 -2.76 0.91
CA MET A 182 12.78 -3.90 0.41
C MET A 182 13.90 -3.49 -0.57
N MET A 183 13.63 -2.54 -1.48
CA MET A 183 14.64 -1.97 -2.36
C MET A 183 15.80 -1.34 -1.56
N ILE A 184 15.48 -0.55 -0.54
CA ILE A 184 16.49 0.12 0.29
C ILE A 184 17.35 -0.89 1.06
N LEU A 185 16.73 -1.95 1.59
CA LEU A 185 17.45 -3.05 2.20
C LEU A 185 18.44 -3.67 1.20
N ILE A 186 17.96 -4.08 0.04
CA ILE A 186 18.77 -4.84 -0.94
C ILE A 186 19.89 -4.00 -1.54
N LYS A 187 19.69 -2.69 -1.73
CA LYS A 187 20.76 -1.77 -2.16
C LYS A 187 21.93 -1.71 -1.17
N GLY A 188 21.72 -2.05 0.10
CA GLY A 188 22.73 -1.97 1.15
C GLY A 188 23.50 -3.25 1.42
N ILE A 189 23.24 -4.35 0.68
CA ILE A 189 23.82 -5.67 0.96
C ILE A 189 24.60 -6.23 -0.25
N ASN A 190 25.56 -7.10 0.02
CA ASN A 190 26.06 -8.01 -1.00
C ASN A 190 24.92 -8.96 -1.36
N CYS A 191 24.59 -9.09 -2.64
CA CYS A 191 23.36 -9.73 -3.13
C CYS A 191 23.33 -11.26 -2.95
N SER A 192 23.55 -11.76 -1.73
CA SER A 192 23.42 -13.16 -1.34
C SER A 192 22.18 -13.38 -0.46
N VAL A 193 21.67 -14.61 -0.45
CA VAL A 193 20.54 -15.02 0.40
C VAL A 193 20.93 -14.92 1.89
N GLU A 194 22.17 -15.28 2.22
CA GLU A 194 22.68 -15.23 3.60
C GLU A 194 22.73 -13.80 4.14
N ASP A 195 23.24 -12.85 3.34
CA ASP A 195 23.29 -11.43 3.71
C ASP A 195 21.88 -10.85 3.86
N PHE A 196 20.95 -11.24 2.97
CA PHE A 196 19.55 -10.84 3.06
C PHE A 196 18.92 -11.30 4.39
N LEU A 197 19.06 -12.59 4.71
CA LEU A 197 18.50 -13.17 5.94
C LEU A 197 19.14 -12.56 7.20
N TYR A 198 20.43 -12.26 7.15
CA TYR A 198 21.14 -11.58 8.22
C TYR A 198 20.60 -10.15 8.44
N GLU A 199 20.43 -9.37 7.38
CA GLU A 199 20.01 -7.98 7.49
C GLU A 199 18.53 -7.80 7.83
N ILE A 200 17.62 -8.67 7.38
CA ILE A 200 16.23 -8.63 7.85
C ILE A 200 16.18 -8.87 9.38
N LYS A 201 16.94 -9.86 9.88
CA LYS A 201 16.97 -10.16 11.32
C LYS A 201 17.53 -9.00 12.13
N LYS A 202 18.59 -8.35 11.63
CA LYS A 202 19.21 -7.19 12.27
C LYS A 202 18.28 -5.97 12.35
N ARG A 203 17.32 -5.86 11.43
CA ARG A 203 16.29 -4.80 11.41
C ARG A 203 15.03 -5.14 12.21
N ASP A 204 15.06 -6.25 12.95
CA ASP A 204 13.88 -6.80 13.62
C ASP A 204 12.74 -7.13 12.64
N TRP A 205 13.10 -7.59 11.44
CA TRP A 205 12.16 -8.08 10.43
C TRP A 205 12.17 -9.61 10.42
N ARG A 206 11.05 -10.19 9.98
CA ARG A 206 10.83 -11.63 9.90
C ARG A 206 10.37 -12.04 8.52
N LEU A 207 11.01 -13.07 7.97
CA LEU A 207 10.53 -13.76 6.79
C LEU A 207 9.39 -14.71 7.19
N GLU A 208 8.16 -14.32 6.88
CA GLU A 208 6.95 -15.12 7.15
C GLU A 208 6.73 -16.18 6.08
N ARG A 209 7.03 -15.85 4.82
CA ARG A 209 6.94 -16.75 3.67
C ARG A 209 8.04 -16.41 2.69
N GLY A 210 8.62 -17.43 2.05
CA GLY A 210 9.67 -17.29 1.05
C GLY A 210 10.72 -18.37 1.23
N ASP A 211 10.95 -19.15 0.17
CA ASP A 211 12.09 -20.07 0.10
C ASP A 211 13.31 -19.36 -0.51
N GLU A 212 14.43 -20.08 -0.60
CA GLU A 212 15.66 -19.57 -1.19
C GLU A 212 15.44 -19.02 -2.61
N LYS A 213 14.66 -19.71 -3.44
CA LYS A 213 14.35 -19.29 -4.81
C LYS A 213 13.57 -17.98 -4.87
N ALA A 214 12.61 -17.79 -3.96
CA ALA A 214 11.88 -16.54 -3.84
C ALA A 214 12.83 -15.39 -3.47
N ILE A 215 13.78 -15.62 -2.54
CA ILE A 215 14.78 -14.63 -2.14
C ILE A 215 15.75 -14.34 -3.29
N GLU A 216 16.27 -15.34 -3.99
CA GLU A 216 17.13 -15.15 -5.17
C GLU A 216 16.42 -14.33 -6.26
N ARG A 217 15.15 -14.65 -6.53
CA ARG A 217 14.33 -13.89 -7.48
C ARG A 217 14.18 -12.43 -7.03
N LEU A 218 13.93 -12.20 -5.74
CA LEU A 218 13.84 -10.86 -5.16
C LEU A 218 15.15 -10.08 -5.36
N LEU A 219 16.29 -10.67 -5.00
CA LEU A 219 17.60 -10.07 -5.14
C LEU A 219 17.90 -9.72 -6.61
N LYS A 220 17.55 -10.61 -7.53
CA LYS A 220 17.68 -10.36 -8.97
C LYS A 220 16.82 -9.19 -9.43
N ILE A 221 15.55 -9.13 -9.02
CA ILE A 221 14.64 -8.04 -9.38
C ILE A 221 15.25 -6.67 -9.05
N TYR A 222 15.81 -6.52 -7.86
CA TYR A 222 16.37 -5.25 -7.41
C TYR A 222 17.78 -4.98 -7.92
N SER A 223 18.57 -6.02 -8.21
CA SER A 223 19.87 -5.87 -8.88
C SER A 223 19.70 -5.32 -10.30
N ASP A 224 18.74 -5.85 -11.06
CA ASP A 224 18.48 -5.44 -12.44
C ASP A 224 17.96 -3.98 -12.53
N MET A 225 17.28 -3.49 -11.47
CA MET A 225 16.82 -2.11 -11.38
C MET A 225 17.99 -1.09 -11.37
N ASN A 226 19.15 -1.47 -10.82
CA ASN A 226 20.33 -0.60 -10.82
C ASN A 226 21.01 -0.52 -12.19
N VAL A 227 20.72 -1.47 -13.10
CA VAL A 227 21.35 -1.57 -14.43
C VAL A 227 20.45 -0.97 -15.53
N THR A 228 19.13 -1.05 -15.41
CA THR A 228 18.21 -0.46 -16.40
C THR A 228 16.92 0.05 -15.73
N PRO A 229 16.78 1.37 -15.52
CA PRO A 229 15.55 1.94 -14.97
C PRO A 229 14.41 1.75 -15.98
N ARG A 230 13.53 0.77 -15.75
CA ARG A 230 12.26 0.64 -16.47
C ARG A 230 11.17 1.28 -15.62
N VAL A 231 10.77 2.49 -16.02
CA VAL A 231 9.66 3.23 -15.40
C VAL A 231 8.51 3.23 -16.41
N TYR A 232 7.32 2.81 -15.98
CA TYR A 232 6.11 3.02 -16.77
C TYR A 232 5.76 4.51 -16.74
N GLU A 233 5.54 5.13 -17.91
CA GLU A 233 4.96 6.48 -17.97
C GLU A 233 3.53 6.40 -17.41
N LEU A 234 3.31 7.09 -16.29
CA LEU A 234 2.11 7.03 -15.44
C LEU A 234 1.35 8.35 -15.43
#